data_AF-A0A238IVH0-F1
#
_entry.id   AF-A0A238IVH0-F1
#
_cell.length_a   1.000
_cell.length_b   1.000
_cell.length_c   1.000
_cell.angle_alpha   90.00
_cell.angle_beta   90.00
_cell.angle_gamma   90.00
#
_symmetry.space_group_name_H-M   'P 1'
#
loop_
_entity.id
_entity.type
_entity.pdbx_description
1 polymer ?
#
loop_
_entity_poly.entity_id
_entity_poly.type
_entity_poly.pdbx_seq_one_letter_code
_entity_poly.pdbx_strand_id
1 'polypeptide(L)'
;MLETIGAADVIVLVSNWKAAAAPFVVETIMRIKELSSASVVLVGPKQFGVVDIRVLLQMSIYERVANRHMTDIEILLLNKRLKTIEQTIYLDIIGALCDNDGNCPQVTEGGRLISQDGGHLTPAGALLLGDRLEQKMDLSKIFGLATN
;
A
#
# COMPACT_ATOMS: atom_id res chain seq x y z
N MET A 1 19.51 -2.17 16.44
CA MET A 1 18.09 -1.96 16.06
C MET A 1 17.50 -0.77 16.79
N LEU A 2 17.52 -0.70 18.12
CA LEU A 2 17.01 0.48 18.86
C LEU A 2 17.77 1.77 18.53
N GLU A 3 19.10 1.72 18.44
CA GLU A 3 19.90 2.87 17.99
C GLU A 3 19.54 3.31 16.56
N THR A 4 19.31 2.34 15.67
CA THR A 4 18.87 2.61 14.29
C THR A 4 17.50 3.29 14.24
N ILE A 5 16.58 2.87 15.11
CA ILE A 5 15.26 3.50 15.27
C ILE A 5 15.42 4.94 15.78
N GLY A 6 16.26 5.14 16.79
CA GLY A 6 16.52 6.46 17.37
C GLY A 6 17.18 7.45 16.39
N ALA A 7 18.01 6.95 15.48
CA ALA A 7 18.73 7.77 14.49
C ALA A 7 17.98 7.95 13.15
N ALA A 8 16.82 7.30 12.95
CA ALA A 8 16.09 7.38 11.70
C ALA A 8 15.31 8.70 11.57
N ASP A 9 15.29 9.28 10.36
CA ASP A 9 14.39 10.39 10.03
C ASP A 9 12.97 9.91 9.71
N VAL A 10 12.88 8.71 9.12
CA VAL A 10 11.62 8.08 8.71
C VAL A 10 11.64 6.60 9.04
N ILE A 11 10.55 6.11 9.65
CA ILE A 11 10.34 4.71 9.96
C ILE A 11 9.10 4.23 9.20
N VAL A 12 9.28 3.22 8.36
CA VAL A 12 8.20 2.65 7.53
C VAL A 12 7.73 1.33 8.13
N LEU A 13 6.46 1.29 8.52
CA LEU A 13 5.81 0.10 9.07
C LEU A 13 4.97 -0.56 7.98
N VAL A 14 5.38 -1.75 7.56
CA VAL A 14 4.68 -2.60 6.58
C VAL A 14 4.60 -4.01 7.16
N SER A 15 3.42 -4.62 7.10
CA SER A 15 3.25 -6.02 7.46
C SER A 15 2.05 -6.63 6.73
N ASN A 16 1.87 -7.95 6.88
CA ASN A 16 0.61 -8.61 6.55
C ASN A 16 -0.40 -8.34 7.68
N TRP A 17 -0.93 -7.13 7.71
CA TRP A 17 -1.83 -6.69 8.77
C TRP A 17 -3.02 -7.62 8.92
N LYS A 18 -3.39 -7.89 10.18
CA LYS A 18 -4.60 -8.61 10.56
C LYS A 18 -5.47 -7.69 11.40
N ALA A 19 -6.78 -7.89 11.40
CA ALA A 19 -7.70 -7.09 12.21
C ALA A 19 -7.33 -7.07 13.71
N ALA A 20 -6.85 -8.20 14.23
CA ALA A 20 -6.37 -8.33 15.60
C ALA A 20 -5.05 -7.58 15.87
N ALA A 21 -4.31 -7.18 14.83
CA ALA A 21 -3.02 -6.51 14.98
C ALA A 21 -3.15 -5.03 15.36
N ALA A 22 -4.31 -4.39 15.09
CA ALA A 22 -4.46 -2.94 15.22
C ALA A 22 -4.06 -2.36 16.61
N PRO A 23 -4.42 -2.97 17.76
CA PRO A 23 -3.97 -2.49 19.07
C PRO A 23 -2.44 -2.52 19.23
N PHE A 24 -1.79 -3.58 18.73
CA PHE A 24 -0.33 -3.72 18.80
C PHE A 24 0.39 -2.74 17.87
N VAL A 25 -0.24 -2.33 16.76
CA VAL A 25 0.28 -1.27 15.89
C VAL A 25 0.33 0.06 16.63
N VAL A 26 -0.75 0.41 17.35
CA VAL A 26 -0.81 1.63 18.17
C VAL A 26 0.28 1.62 19.24
N GLU A 27 0.42 0.52 19.97
CA GLU A 27 1.48 0.37 20.97
C GLU A 27 2.87 0.52 20.35
N THR A 28 3.11 -0.12 19.20
CA THR A 28 4.39 -0.03 18.48
C THR A 28 4.72 1.42 18.11
N ILE A 29 3.74 2.17 17.59
CA ILE A 29 3.92 3.58 17.22
C ILE A 29 4.25 4.42 18.45
N MET A 30 3.53 4.23 19.56
CA MET A 30 3.82 4.95 20.81
C MET A 30 5.26 4.71 21.28
N ARG A 31 5.71 3.45 21.28
CA ARG A 31 7.08 3.10 21.68
C ARG A 31 8.13 3.67 20.73
N ILE A 32 7.87 3.70 19.43
CA ILE A 32 8.76 4.35 18.47
C ILE A 32 8.87 5.85 18.78
N LYS A 33 7.76 6.52 19.09
CA LYS A 33 7.73 7.96 19.41
C LYS A 33 8.39 8.30 20.75
N GLU A 34 8.43 7.38 21.70
CA GLU A 34 9.22 7.53 22.93
C GLU A 34 10.74 7.47 22.66
N LEU A 35 11.16 6.77 21.61
CA LEU A 35 12.57 6.50 21.31
C LEU A 35 13.14 7.37 20.18
N SER A 36 12.29 7.98 19.35
CA SER A 36 12.70 8.65 18.12
C SER A 36 11.76 9.79 17.75
N SER A 37 12.33 10.85 17.17
CA SER A 37 11.59 11.96 16.55
C SER A 37 11.16 11.65 15.11
N ALA A 38 11.48 10.46 14.58
CA ALA A 38 11.18 10.07 13.20
C ALA A 38 9.71 10.27 12.82
N SER A 39 9.48 10.60 11.56
CA SER A 39 8.17 10.45 10.94
C SER A 39 7.85 8.96 10.84
N VAL A 40 6.67 8.55 11.32
CA VAL A 40 6.23 7.15 11.23
C VAL A 40 5.26 7.03 10.07
N VAL A 41 5.61 6.21 9.09
CA VAL A 41 4.80 5.93 7.90
C VAL A 41 4.16 4.56 8.09
N LEU A 42 2.84 4.53 8.26
CA LEU A 42 2.07 3.28 8.35
C LEU A 42 1.52 2.93 6.98
N VAL A 43 1.96 1.81 6.43
CA VAL A 43 1.54 1.38 5.09
C VAL A 43 0.35 0.45 5.20
N GLY A 44 -0.73 0.75 4.49
CA GLY A 44 -1.94 -0.06 4.47
C GLY A 44 -1.75 -1.46 3.88
N PRO A 45 -2.77 -2.34 4.00
CA PRO A 45 -2.74 -3.67 3.43
C PRO A 45 -2.69 -3.61 1.90
N LYS A 46 -2.20 -4.70 1.33
CA LYS A 46 -2.08 -4.86 -0.12
C LYS A 46 -2.77 -6.14 -0.55
N GLN A 47 -3.89 -5.99 -1.25
CA GLN A 47 -4.67 -7.07 -1.84
C GLN A 47 -5.39 -6.49 -3.06
N PHE A 48 -5.27 -7.14 -4.21
CA PHE A 48 -5.80 -6.66 -5.49
C PHE A 48 -6.84 -7.60 -6.08
N GLY A 49 -7.36 -8.52 -5.28
CA GLY A 49 -8.32 -9.54 -5.71
C GLY A 49 -7.64 -10.75 -6.35
N VAL A 50 -8.46 -11.66 -6.87
CA VAL A 50 -7.98 -12.92 -7.47
C VAL A 50 -7.38 -12.64 -8.86
N VAL A 51 -6.11 -12.97 -9.04
CA VAL A 51 -5.44 -12.88 -10.36
C VAL A 51 -5.55 -14.22 -11.07
N ASP A 52 -6.29 -14.29 -12.19
CA ASP A 52 -6.27 -15.44 -13.10
C ASP A 52 -5.52 -15.09 -14.38
N ILE A 53 -4.24 -15.46 -14.43
CA ILE A 53 -3.37 -15.17 -15.57
C ILE A 53 -3.88 -15.85 -16.85
N ARG A 54 -4.51 -17.03 -16.76
CA ARG A 54 -5.01 -17.75 -17.96
C ARG A 54 -6.17 -16.99 -18.57
N VAL A 55 -7.10 -16.50 -17.75
CA VAL A 55 -8.22 -15.66 -18.19
C VAL A 55 -7.69 -14.35 -18.79
N LEU A 56 -6.73 -13.69 -18.13
CA LEU A 56 -6.15 -12.44 -18.64
C LEU A 56 -5.47 -12.63 -20.01
N LEU A 57 -4.82 -13.78 -20.25
CA LEU A 57 -4.15 -14.08 -21.53
C LEU A 57 -5.14 -14.32 -22.69
N GLN A 58 -6.38 -14.71 -22.39
CA GLN A 58 -7.44 -14.88 -23.39
C GLN A 58 -8.11 -13.55 -23.77
N MET A 59 -7.98 -12.52 -22.95
CA MET A 59 -8.49 -11.17 -23.22
C MET A 59 -7.63 -10.42 -24.24
N SER A 60 -8.28 -9.61 -25.07
CA SER A 60 -7.61 -8.56 -25.84
C SER A 60 -6.91 -7.56 -24.91
N ILE A 61 -5.99 -6.76 -25.44
CA ILE A 61 -5.29 -5.75 -24.63
C ILE A 61 -6.27 -4.75 -23.99
N TYR A 62 -7.32 -4.35 -24.71
CA TYR A 62 -8.33 -3.40 -24.22
C TYR A 62 -9.15 -3.99 -23.07
N GLU A 63 -9.62 -5.23 -23.23
CA GLU A 63 -10.36 -5.93 -22.18
C GLU A 63 -9.49 -6.17 -20.95
N ARG A 64 -8.22 -6.58 -21.16
CA ARG A 64 -7.28 -6.83 -20.08
C ARG A 64 -6.99 -5.58 -19.26
N VAL A 65 -6.76 -4.44 -19.93
CA VAL A 65 -6.53 -3.14 -19.27
C VAL A 65 -7.79 -2.63 -18.56
N ALA A 66 -8.97 -2.94 -19.08
CA ALA A 66 -10.25 -2.62 -18.43
C ALA A 66 -10.63 -3.58 -17.29
N ASN A 67 -10.01 -4.77 -17.21
CA ASN A 67 -10.37 -5.77 -16.22
C ASN A 67 -10.07 -5.28 -14.79
N ARG A 68 -11.07 -5.39 -13.92
CA ARG A 68 -11.02 -4.97 -12.51
C ARG A 68 -11.57 -6.07 -11.63
N HIS A 69 -10.93 -6.30 -10.48
CA HIS A 69 -11.37 -7.29 -9.50
C HIS A 69 -11.56 -6.63 -8.14
N MET A 70 -12.63 -7.01 -7.46
CA MET A 70 -12.92 -6.49 -6.13
C MET A 70 -11.92 -7.05 -5.11
N THR A 71 -11.41 -6.16 -4.26
CA THR A 71 -10.64 -6.53 -3.07
C THR A 71 -11.56 -7.15 -2.03
N ASP A 72 -11.02 -8.04 -1.20
CA ASP A 72 -11.72 -8.60 -0.05
C ASP A 72 -12.27 -7.49 0.87
N ILE A 73 -13.56 -7.60 1.21
CA ILE A 73 -14.26 -6.64 2.07
C ILE A 73 -13.59 -6.51 3.45
N GLU A 74 -13.03 -7.60 4.00
CA GLU A 74 -12.32 -7.57 5.28
C GLU A 74 -11.06 -6.72 5.18
N ILE A 75 -10.38 -6.76 4.04
CA ILE A 75 -9.20 -5.94 3.77
C ILE A 75 -9.59 -4.47 3.61
N LEU A 76 -10.71 -4.16 2.96
CA LEU A 76 -11.22 -2.79 2.87
C LEU A 76 -11.56 -2.21 4.24
N LEU A 77 -12.20 -3.00 5.11
CA LEU A 77 -12.51 -2.61 6.50
C LEU A 77 -11.22 -2.43 7.32
N LEU A 78 -10.25 -3.34 7.17
CA LEU A 78 -8.95 -3.23 7.82
C LEU A 78 -8.19 -1.96 7.37
N ASN A 79 -8.17 -1.68 6.06
CA ASN A 79 -7.54 -0.48 5.51
C ASN A 79 -8.16 0.80 6.13
N LYS A 80 -9.50 0.85 6.19
CA LYS A 80 -10.22 1.96 6.85
C LYS A 80 -9.84 2.09 8.32
N ARG A 81 -9.75 0.98 9.05
CA ARG A 81 -9.38 0.98 10.48
C ARG A 81 -7.94 1.43 10.73
N LEU A 82 -6.98 0.96 9.93
CA LEU A 82 -5.58 1.38 10.09
C LEU A 82 -5.39 2.86 9.74
N LYS A 83 -6.16 3.38 8.79
CA LYS A 83 -6.15 4.80 8.41
C LYS A 83 -6.55 5.74 9.53
N THR A 84 -7.28 5.28 10.55
CA THR A 84 -7.66 6.11 11.71
C THR A 84 -6.58 6.16 12.79
N ILE A 85 -5.46 5.45 12.63
CA ILE A 85 -4.38 5.46 13.62
C ILE A 85 -3.61 6.77 13.50
N GLU A 86 -3.75 7.62 14.52
CA GLU A 86 -3.09 8.92 14.56
C GLU A 86 -1.58 8.83 14.78
N GLN A 87 -0.91 9.98 14.69
CA GLN A 87 0.55 10.12 14.83
C GLN A 87 1.37 9.35 13.78
N THR A 88 0.72 9.00 12.67
CA THR A 88 1.35 8.38 11.50
C THR A 88 0.95 9.07 10.22
N ILE A 89 1.81 8.95 9.22
CA ILE A 89 1.49 9.23 7.83
C ILE A 89 0.99 7.92 7.23
N TYR A 90 -0.28 7.87 6.82
CA TYR A 90 -0.89 6.64 6.31
C TYR A 90 -0.73 6.51 4.78
N LEU A 91 -0.02 5.48 4.31
CA LEU A 91 0.05 5.14 2.88
C LEU A 91 -1.07 4.17 2.50
N ASP A 92 -2.10 4.70 1.84
CA ASP A 92 -3.29 3.95 1.41
C ASP A 92 -3.04 3.25 0.06
N ILE A 93 -2.44 2.05 0.07
CA ILE A 93 -2.14 1.28 -1.16
C ILE A 93 -3.41 1.00 -1.98
N ILE A 94 -4.50 0.62 -1.31
CA ILE A 94 -5.76 0.30 -1.98
C ILE A 94 -6.36 1.56 -2.58
N GLY A 95 -6.45 2.65 -1.81
CA GLY A 95 -6.94 3.94 -2.31
C GLY A 95 -6.04 4.59 -3.37
N ALA A 96 -4.79 4.13 -3.52
CA ALA A 96 -3.88 4.57 -4.57
C ALA A 96 -4.12 3.86 -5.91
N LEU A 97 -4.47 2.57 -5.89
CA LEU A 97 -4.58 1.74 -7.11
C LEU A 97 -6.01 1.38 -7.50
N CYS A 98 -6.91 1.25 -6.54
CA CYS A 98 -8.28 0.77 -6.73
C CYS A 98 -9.28 1.93 -6.68
N ASP A 99 -10.48 1.71 -7.20
CA ASP A 99 -11.57 2.67 -7.05
C ASP A 99 -12.16 2.68 -5.63
N ASN A 100 -13.14 3.55 -5.38
CA ASN A 100 -13.77 3.71 -4.07
C ASN A 100 -14.53 2.47 -3.59
N ASP A 101 -14.92 1.59 -4.52
CA ASP A 101 -15.62 0.34 -4.23
C ASP A 101 -14.62 -0.83 -4.03
N GLY A 102 -13.32 -0.57 -4.18
CA GLY A 102 -12.26 -1.55 -4.01
C GLY A 102 -12.01 -2.40 -5.26
N ASN A 103 -12.50 -1.98 -6.43
CA ASN A 103 -12.18 -2.65 -7.68
C ASN A 103 -10.78 -2.23 -8.16
N CYS A 104 -9.88 -3.19 -8.19
CA CYS A 104 -8.47 -2.99 -8.50
C CYS A 104 -8.14 -3.43 -9.92
N PRO A 105 -7.33 -2.65 -10.67
CA PRO A 105 -6.74 -3.11 -11.92
C PRO A 105 -5.88 -4.35 -11.68
N GLN A 106 -5.95 -5.31 -12.61
CA GLN A 106 -5.06 -6.49 -12.60
C GLN A 106 -3.76 -6.25 -13.34
N VAL A 107 -3.77 -5.28 -14.27
CA VAL A 107 -2.62 -4.88 -15.08
C VAL A 107 -2.45 -3.37 -15.06
N THR A 108 -1.25 -2.90 -15.35
CA THR A 108 -0.96 -1.50 -15.65
C THR A 108 -1.65 -1.07 -16.95
N GLU A 109 -1.65 0.23 -17.22
CA GLU A 109 -2.17 0.80 -18.46
C GLU A 109 -1.46 0.25 -19.71
N GLY A 110 -0.20 -0.19 -19.55
CA GLY A 110 0.58 -0.89 -20.57
C GLY A 110 0.35 -2.41 -20.64
N GLY A 111 -0.62 -2.95 -19.90
CA GLY A 111 -1.00 -4.37 -19.93
C GLY A 111 -0.07 -5.31 -19.15
N ARG A 112 0.82 -4.80 -18.30
CA ARG A 112 1.71 -5.62 -17.45
C ARG A 112 1.02 -5.96 -16.13
N LEU A 113 1.15 -7.19 -15.63
CA LEU A 113 0.56 -7.58 -14.34
C LEU A 113 1.01 -6.67 -13.20
N ILE A 114 0.07 -6.22 -12.37
CA ILE A 114 0.37 -5.49 -11.13
C ILE A 114 0.83 -6.46 -10.04
N SER A 115 0.15 -7.60 -9.96
CA SER A 115 0.46 -8.71 -9.06
C SER A 115 0.30 -10.04 -9.78
N GLN A 116 1.06 -11.06 -9.36
CA GLN A 116 0.88 -12.43 -9.84
C GLN A 116 -0.15 -13.22 -9.02
N ASP A 117 -0.36 -12.85 -7.75
CA ASP A 117 -1.15 -13.61 -6.78
C ASP A 117 -2.17 -12.76 -6.00
N GLY A 118 -2.29 -11.48 -6.35
CA GLY A 118 -3.15 -10.49 -5.69
C GLY A 118 -2.48 -9.78 -4.51
N GLY A 119 -1.40 -10.29 -3.93
CA GLY A 119 -0.75 -9.74 -2.74
C GLY A 119 0.65 -9.16 -2.97
N HIS A 120 1.45 -9.80 -3.81
CA HIS A 120 2.82 -9.40 -4.12
C HIS A 120 2.88 -8.58 -5.41
N LEU A 121 3.52 -7.41 -5.35
CA LEU A 121 3.68 -6.57 -6.53
C LEU A 121 4.73 -7.17 -7.46
N THR A 122 4.47 -7.11 -8.75
CA THR A 122 5.54 -7.23 -9.75
C THR A 122 6.36 -5.93 -9.78
N PRO A 123 7.53 -5.89 -10.45
CA PRO A 123 8.26 -4.64 -10.66
C PRO A 123 7.41 -3.55 -11.35
N ALA A 124 6.58 -3.94 -12.33
CA ALA A 124 5.69 -3.00 -13.00
C ALA A 124 4.58 -2.47 -12.07
N GLY A 125 4.03 -3.34 -11.21
CA GLY A 125 3.05 -2.95 -10.20
C GLY A 125 3.65 -2.03 -9.13
N ALA A 126 4.90 -2.26 -8.72
CA ALA A 126 5.60 -1.42 -7.76
C ALA A 126 5.89 -0.01 -8.31
N LEU A 127 6.32 0.08 -9.58
CA LEU A 127 6.49 1.37 -10.25
C LEU A 127 5.17 2.13 -10.34
N LEU A 128 4.10 1.47 -10.81
CA LEU A 128 2.77 2.10 -10.87
C LEU A 128 2.31 2.58 -9.49
N LEU A 129 2.46 1.75 -8.44
CA LEU A 129 2.09 2.14 -7.09
C LEU A 129 2.87 3.37 -6.62
N GLY A 130 4.19 3.40 -6.86
CA GLY A 130 5.03 4.55 -6.53
C GLY A 130 4.52 5.83 -7.20
N ASP A 131 4.26 5.78 -8.50
CA ASP A 131 3.75 6.93 -9.26
C ASP A 131 2.39 7.41 -8.73
N ARG A 132 1.48 6.49 -8.38
CA ARG A 132 0.15 6.80 -7.85
C ARG A 132 0.22 7.39 -6.44
N LEU A 133 1.12 6.91 -5.60
CA LEU A 133 1.35 7.45 -4.27
C LEU A 133 1.98 8.84 -4.35
N GLU A 134 2.98 9.06 -5.22
CA GLU A 134 3.59 10.37 -5.44
C GLU A 134 2.54 11.42 -5.83
N GLN A 135 1.67 11.08 -6.78
CA GLN A 135 0.57 11.94 -7.23
C GLN A 135 -0.43 12.30 -6.12
N LYS A 136 -0.58 11.45 -5.11
CA LYS A 136 -1.57 11.63 -4.03
C LYS A 136 -1.01 12.32 -2.80
N MET A 137 0.27 12.16 -2.49
CA MET A 137 0.80 12.59 -1.20
C MET A 137 2.27 13.02 -1.15
N ASP A 138 2.88 13.37 -2.29
CA ASP A 138 4.27 13.90 -2.33
C ASP A 138 5.24 12.98 -1.56
N LEU A 139 5.27 11.72 -2.01
CA LEU A 139 5.95 10.61 -1.34
C LEU A 139 7.47 10.88 -1.24
N SER A 140 8.04 11.52 -2.26
CA SER A 140 9.43 11.96 -2.29
C SER A 140 9.76 12.92 -1.14
N LYS A 141 8.87 13.86 -0.82
CA LYS A 141 9.02 14.75 0.34
C LYS A 141 8.87 14.01 1.67
N ILE A 142 7.92 13.10 1.78
CA ILE A 142 7.73 12.27 2.99
C ILE A 142 9.02 11.49 3.33
N PHE A 143 9.72 10.99 2.32
CA PHE A 143 10.97 10.25 2.49
C PHE A 143 12.23 11.11 2.48
N GLY A 144 12.12 12.44 2.42
CA GLY A 144 13.27 13.34 2.39
C GLY A 144 14.13 13.20 1.13
N LEU A 145 13.56 12.68 0.03
CA LEU A 145 14.26 12.48 -1.25
C LEU A 145 14.20 13.71 -2.15
N ALA A 146 13.22 14.58 -1.94
CA ALA A 146 13.12 15.88 -2.59
C ALA A 146 13.68 16.98 -1.67
N THR A 147 14.68 17.72 -2.16
CA THR A 147 15.07 19.00 -1.57
C THR A 147 14.10 20.08 -2.04
N ASN A 148 13.65 20.95 -1.12
CA ASN A 148 12.89 22.16 -1.47
C ASN A 148 13.58 22.99 -2.57
#